data_AF-A0A2W4TUN1-F1
#
_entry.id   AF-A0A2W4TUN1-F1
#
_cell.length_a   1.000
_cell.length_b   1.000
_cell.length_c   1.000
_cell.angle_alpha   90.00
_cell.angle_beta   90.00
_cell.angle_gamma   90.00
#
_symmetry.space_group_name_H-M   'P 1'
#
loop_
_entity.id
_entity.type
_entity.pdbx_description
1 polymer ?
#
loop_
_entity_poly.entity_id
_entity_poly.type
_entity_poly.pdbx_seq_one_letter_code
_entity_poly.pdbx_strand_id
1 'polypeptide(L)'
;MVYYLILVPNRPFGIALSPLCSLAWLWADTTTKQSTIPLLPIWNARVRLSFFTLVIDLISLQKRAYQKERRFARTDGLTGIHNWHFFRETLRLEIERSRRYKTSFALAYLDLDNFKAVNDRLGPQEGDRLLKILARQLRGTLRAWFNRRLHFQANA
;
A
#
# COMPACT_ATOMS: atom_id res chain seq x y z
N MET A 1 -21.52 7.45 9.62
CA MET A 1 -20.65 7.31 10.82
C MET A 1 -19.61 6.19 10.70
N VAL A 2 -19.98 4.97 10.27
CA VAL A 2 -19.03 3.85 10.07
C VAL A 2 -17.92 4.18 9.04
N TYR A 3 -18.25 4.96 8.01
CA TYR A 3 -17.33 5.36 6.95
C TYR A 3 -16.09 6.13 7.44
N TYR A 4 -16.23 6.98 8.48
CA TYR A 4 -15.13 7.75 9.04
C TYR A 4 -14.19 6.89 9.90
N LEU A 5 -14.70 5.80 10.50
CA LEU A 5 -13.89 4.87 11.31
C LEU A 5 -12.94 4.03 10.43
N ILE A 6 -13.34 3.72 9.20
CA ILE A 6 -12.57 2.93 8.22
C ILE A 6 -11.36 3.70 7.68
N LEU A 7 -11.46 5.04 7.62
CA LEU A 7 -10.39 5.92 7.14
C LEU A 7 -9.33 6.25 8.20
N VAL A 8 -9.52 5.85 9.46
CA VAL A 8 -8.58 6.15 10.53
C VAL A 8 -7.27 5.36 10.32
N PRO A 9 -6.12 6.04 10.12
CA PRO A 9 -4.88 5.37 9.72
C PRO A 9 -4.27 4.50 10.83
N ASN A 10 -4.62 4.78 12.09
CA ASN A 10 -3.88 4.32 13.27
C ASN A 10 -4.81 3.72 14.35
N ARG A 11 -4.47 2.50 14.81
CA ARG A 11 -5.16 1.75 15.88
C ARG A 11 -5.45 2.56 17.16
N PRO A 12 -4.54 3.40 17.70
CA PRO A 12 -4.84 4.17 18.92
C PRO A 12 -5.90 5.27 18.70
N PHE A 13 -6.00 5.82 17.50
CA PHE A 13 -6.92 6.92 17.20
C PHE A 13 -8.38 6.41 17.08
N GLY A 14 -8.57 5.20 16.54
CA GLY A 14 -9.89 4.54 16.53
C GLY A 14 -10.39 4.16 17.92
N ILE A 15 -9.48 3.73 18.80
CA ILE A 15 -9.79 3.43 20.21
C ILE A 15 -10.17 4.72 20.95
N ALA A 16 -9.48 5.83 20.70
CA ALA A 16 -9.76 7.13 21.32
C ALA A 16 -11.11 7.75 20.90
N LEU A 17 -11.60 7.46 19.68
CA LEU A 17 -12.87 8.00 19.18
C LEU A 17 -14.10 7.21 19.66
N SER A 18 -13.91 5.93 20.00
CA SER A 18 -14.97 5.04 20.49
C SER A 18 -15.73 5.57 21.73
N PRO A 19 -15.07 6.09 22.79
CA PRO A 19 -15.77 6.67 23.94
C PRO A 19 -16.56 7.94 23.60
N LEU A 20 -16.09 8.78 22.67
CA LEU A 20 -16.79 10.00 22.26
C LEU A 20 -18.13 9.69 21.58
N CYS A 21 -18.18 8.63 20.77
CA CYS A 21 -19.43 8.18 20.15
C CYS A 21 -20.39 7.56 21.16
N SER A 22 -19.85 6.86 22.18
CA SER A 22 -20.65 6.28 23.25
C SER A 22 -21.27 7.36 24.15
N LEU A 23 -20.51 8.42 24.45
CA LEU A 23 -20.95 9.59 25.21
C LEU A 23 -22.02 10.39 24.46
N ALA A 24 -21.85 10.61 23.15
CA ALA A 24 -22.84 11.31 22.33
C ALA A 24 -24.20 10.58 22.31
N TRP A 25 -24.19 9.25 22.34
CA TRP A 25 -25.41 8.44 22.36
C TRP A 25 -26.07 8.40 23.75
N LEU A 26 -25.28 8.33 24.82
CA LEU A 26 -25.79 8.46 26.19
C LEU A 26 -26.46 9.83 26.41
N TRP A 27 -25.87 10.90 25.87
CA TRP A 27 -26.45 12.24 25.93
C TRP A 27 -27.78 12.33 25.16
N ALA A 28 -27.87 11.72 23.98
CA ALA A 28 -29.12 11.63 23.20
C ALA A 28 -30.21 10.80 23.90
N ASP A 29 -29.83 9.75 24.63
CA ASP A 29 -30.77 8.92 25.40
C ASP A 29 -31.32 9.65 26.64
N THR A 30 -30.49 10.41 27.34
CA THR A 30 -30.93 11.20 28.51
C THR A 30 -31.89 12.34 28.16
N THR A 31 -31.84 12.86 26.93
CA THR A 31 -32.73 13.92 26.44
C THR A 31 -34.06 13.38 25.92
N THR A 32 -34.11 12.11 25.52
CA THR A 32 -35.31 11.45 24.99
C THR A 32 -35.89 10.52 26.08
N LYS A 33 -36.59 11.08 27.07
CA LYS A 33 -37.15 10.36 28.23
C LYS A 33 -38.07 9.17 27.83
N GLN A 34 -37.52 7.99 27.53
CA GLN A 34 -38.34 6.77 27.36
C GLN A 34 -37.59 5.44 27.53
N SER A 35 -36.62 5.36 28.44
CA SER A 35 -35.98 4.08 28.78
C SER A 35 -36.56 3.53 30.08
N THR A 36 -37.50 2.57 30.00
CA THR A 36 -38.18 1.95 31.15
C THR A 36 -37.22 1.12 32.03
N ILE A 37 -36.06 0.71 31.50
CA ILE A 37 -35.04 -0.07 32.22
C ILE A 37 -33.73 0.71 32.24
N PRO A 38 -33.26 1.19 33.41
CA PRO A 38 -32.09 2.08 33.52
C PRO A 38 -30.75 1.44 33.10
N LEU A 39 -30.69 0.11 32.92
CA LEU A 39 -29.48 -0.62 32.54
C LEU A 39 -29.28 -0.77 31.02
N LEU A 40 -30.32 -0.59 30.21
CA LEU A 40 -30.27 -0.75 28.74
C LEU A 40 -29.22 0.16 28.06
N PRO A 41 -29.08 1.45 28.43
CA PRO A 41 -28.12 2.34 27.77
C PRO A 41 -26.67 1.96 28.07
N ILE A 42 -26.40 1.56 29.31
CA ILE A 42 -25.08 1.08 29.76
C ILE A 42 -24.73 -0.23 29.04
N TRP A 43 -25.70 -1.14 28.94
CA TRP A 43 -25.55 -2.39 28.20
C TRP A 43 -25.22 -2.14 26.72
N ASN A 44 -25.99 -1.26 26.06
CA ASN A 44 -25.77 -0.89 24.66
C ASN A 44 -24.40 -0.25 24.45
N ALA A 45 -23.98 0.68 25.32
CA ALA A 45 -22.66 1.31 25.26
C ALA A 45 -21.52 0.28 25.35
N ARG A 46 -21.64 -0.71 26.24
CA ARG A 46 -20.66 -1.79 26.40
C ARG A 46 -20.60 -2.70 25.18
N VAL A 47 -21.76 -3.14 24.67
CA VAL A 47 -21.84 -3.97 23.47
C VAL A 47 -21.24 -3.23 22.27
N ARG A 48 -21.52 -1.93 22.13
CA ARG A 48 -20.97 -1.11 21.04
C ARG A 48 -19.47 -0.94 21.14
N LEU A 49 -18.94 -0.69 22.34
CA LEU A 49 -17.51 -0.57 22.56
C LEU A 49 -16.79 -1.87 22.17
N SER A 50 -17.29 -3.01 22.66
CA SER A 50 -16.74 -4.33 22.33
C SER A 50 -16.82 -4.65 20.82
N PHE A 51 -17.93 -4.27 20.18
CA PHE A 51 -18.09 -4.46 18.74
C PHE A 51 -17.08 -3.63 17.95
N PHE A 52 -16.92 -2.34 18.27
CA PHE A 52 -15.99 -1.47 17.56
C PHE A 52 -14.52 -1.85 17.77
N THR A 53 -14.12 -2.25 18.98
CA THR A 53 -12.74 -2.71 19.22
C THR A 53 -12.45 -3.98 18.44
N LEU A 54 -13.37 -4.95 18.42
CA LEU A 54 -13.23 -6.18 17.65
C LEU A 54 -13.07 -5.89 16.14
N VAL A 55 -13.92 -5.01 15.59
CA VAL A 55 -13.87 -4.64 14.16
C VAL A 55 -12.55 -3.95 13.82
N ILE A 56 -12.09 -3.01 14.64
CA ILE A 56 -10.80 -2.32 14.45
C ILE A 56 -9.64 -3.33 14.48
N ASP A 57 -9.67 -4.28 15.40
CA ASP A 57 -8.63 -5.30 15.55
C ASP A 57 -8.59 -6.25 14.36
N LEU A 58 -9.75 -6.68 13.86
CA LEU A 58 -9.88 -7.50 12.67
C LEU A 58 -9.32 -6.79 11.43
N ILE A 59 -9.73 -5.54 11.20
CA ILE A 59 -9.23 -4.73 10.07
C ILE A 59 -7.72 -4.51 10.20
N SER A 60 -7.23 -4.24 11.40
CA SER A 60 -5.81 -4.04 11.67
C SER A 60 -4.99 -5.30 11.36
N LEU A 61 -5.50 -6.48 11.71
CA LEU A 61 -4.85 -7.76 11.41
C LEU A 61 -4.79 -8.01 9.90
N GLN A 62 -5.91 -7.83 9.20
CA GLN A 62 -6.00 -7.98 7.75
C GLN A 62 -5.03 -7.03 7.03
N LYS A 63 -4.97 -5.76 7.46
CA LYS A 63 -4.06 -4.76 6.87
C LYS A 63 -2.59 -5.15 7.05
N ARG A 64 -2.21 -5.72 8.21
CA ARG A 64 -0.85 -6.21 8.45
C ARG A 64 -0.50 -7.39 7.55
N ALA A 65 -1.40 -8.36 7.41
CA ALA A 65 -1.21 -9.50 6.52
C ALA A 65 -1.02 -9.04 5.07
N TYR A 66 -1.90 -8.15 4.59
CA TYR A 66 -1.82 -7.57 3.25
C TYR A 66 -0.51 -6.78 3.03
N GLN A 67 -0.08 -5.97 4.00
CA GLN A 67 1.20 -5.26 3.89
C GLN A 67 2.40 -6.21 3.86
N LYS A 68 2.35 -7.31 4.64
CA LYS A 68 3.39 -8.34 4.64
C LYS A 68 3.46 -9.02 3.27
N GLU A 69 2.33 -9.39 2.71
CA GLU A 69 2.24 -9.93 1.35
C GLU A 69 2.76 -8.94 0.30
N ARG A 70 2.34 -7.67 0.34
CA ARG A 70 2.87 -6.62 -0.57
C ARG A 70 4.36 -6.37 -0.41
N ARG A 71 4.93 -6.56 0.77
CA ARG A 71 6.39 -6.47 0.98
C ARG A 71 7.15 -7.63 0.33
N PHE A 72 6.53 -8.82 0.28
CA PHE A 72 7.10 -9.98 -0.41
C PHE A 72 6.77 -10.02 -1.91
N ALA A 73 5.76 -9.28 -2.35
CA ALA A 73 5.55 -9.06 -3.78
C ALA A 73 6.82 -8.47 -4.38
N ARG A 74 7.35 -9.12 -5.41
CA ARG A 74 8.58 -8.69 -6.12
C ARG A 74 8.29 -7.74 -7.29
N THR A 75 7.02 -7.59 -7.64
CA THR A 75 6.56 -6.81 -8.78
C THR A 75 5.68 -5.64 -8.33
N ASP A 76 5.71 -4.57 -9.10
CA ASP A 76 4.78 -3.45 -8.97
C ASP A 76 3.42 -3.83 -9.57
N GLY A 77 2.34 -3.54 -8.86
CA GLY A 77 0.98 -3.96 -9.24
C GLY A 77 0.41 -3.19 -10.44
N LEU A 78 0.87 -1.97 -10.69
CA LEU A 78 0.38 -1.14 -11.80
C LEU A 78 1.08 -1.50 -13.11
N THR A 79 2.39 -1.57 -13.07
CA THR A 79 3.27 -1.67 -14.24
C THR A 79 3.80 -3.09 -14.49
N GLY A 80 3.73 -3.96 -13.47
CA GLY A 80 4.21 -5.34 -13.51
C GLY A 80 5.74 -5.49 -13.53
N ILE A 81 6.52 -4.40 -13.53
CA ILE A 81 8.00 -4.47 -13.44
C ILE A 81 8.44 -4.79 -12.02
N HIS A 82 9.71 -5.14 -11.85
CA HIS A 82 10.26 -5.37 -10.52
C HIS A 82 10.17 -4.10 -9.68
N ASN A 83 9.72 -4.26 -8.44
CA ASN A 83 9.59 -3.14 -7.53
C ASN A 83 10.92 -2.81 -6.83
N TRP A 84 10.89 -1.76 -6.02
CA TRP A 84 12.05 -1.31 -5.25
C TRP A 84 12.67 -2.39 -4.36
N HIS A 85 11.85 -3.28 -3.78
CA HIS A 85 12.36 -4.36 -2.93
C HIS A 85 13.21 -5.34 -3.74
N PHE A 86 12.69 -5.82 -4.87
CA PHE A 86 13.44 -6.70 -5.77
C PHE A 86 14.71 -6.02 -6.30
N PHE A 87 14.62 -4.75 -6.69
CA PHE A 87 15.76 -3.98 -7.16
C PHE A 87 16.89 -3.92 -6.13
N ARG A 88 16.58 -3.60 -4.86
CA ARG A 88 17.59 -3.55 -3.79
C ARG A 88 18.24 -4.90 -3.52
N GLU A 89 17.45 -5.97 -3.52
CA GLU A 89 17.96 -7.34 -3.33
C GLU A 89 18.92 -7.71 -4.46
N THR A 90 18.53 -7.44 -5.72
CA THR A 90 19.33 -7.72 -6.90
C THR A 90 20.59 -6.87 -6.97
N LEU A 91 20.49 -5.56 -6.67
CA LEU A 91 21.64 -4.66 -6.65
C LEU A 91 22.69 -5.11 -5.63
N ARG A 92 22.26 -5.54 -4.44
CA ARG A 92 23.18 -6.07 -3.43
C ARG A 92 23.93 -7.30 -3.95
N LEU A 93 23.22 -8.25 -4.55
CA LEU A 93 23.82 -9.44 -5.13
C LEU A 93 24.80 -9.09 -6.26
N GLU A 94 24.46 -8.11 -7.11
CA GLU A 94 25.32 -7.69 -8.22
C GLU A 94 26.57 -6.96 -7.74
N ILE A 95 26.49 -6.16 -6.66
CA ILE A 95 27.67 -5.56 -6.01
C ILE A 95 28.60 -6.65 -5.45
N GLU A 96 28.04 -7.64 -4.74
CA GLU A 96 28.83 -8.76 -4.21
C GLU A 96 29.49 -9.58 -5.33
N ARG A 97 28.76 -9.82 -6.42
CA ARG A 97 29.27 -10.49 -7.63
C ARG A 97 30.37 -9.69 -8.30
N SER A 98 30.16 -8.39 -8.52
CA SER A 98 31.14 -7.46 -9.10
C SER A 98 32.45 -7.46 -8.32
N ARG A 99 32.38 -7.42 -6.98
CA ARG A 99 33.55 -7.53 -6.10
C ARG A 99 34.27 -8.87 -6.24
N ARG A 100 33.52 -9.97 -6.29
CA ARG A 100 34.08 -11.34 -6.37
C ARG A 100 34.79 -11.60 -7.70
N TYR A 101 34.16 -11.21 -8.80
CA TYR A 101 34.64 -11.52 -10.16
C TYR A 101 35.39 -10.35 -10.83
N LYS A 102 35.59 -9.24 -10.11
CA LYS A 102 36.19 -8.00 -10.62
C LYS A 102 35.53 -7.48 -11.91
N THR A 103 34.22 -7.65 -12.02
CA THR A 103 33.43 -7.18 -13.17
C THR A 103 32.81 -5.83 -12.88
N SER A 104 32.82 -4.91 -13.84
CA SER A 104 32.12 -3.62 -13.72
C SER A 104 30.65 -3.76 -14.14
N PHE A 105 29.76 -3.03 -13.47
CA PHE A 105 28.37 -2.86 -13.89
C PHE A 105 28.00 -1.37 -13.87
N ALA A 106 26.93 -1.02 -14.60
CA ALA A 106 26.38 0.33 -14.64
C ALA A 106 24.98 0.33 -14.04
N LEU A 107 24.63 1.43 -13.36
CA LEU A 107 23.29 1.69 -12.86
C LEU A 107 22.75 2.94 -13.55
N ALA A 108 21.52 2.85 -14.06
CA ALA A 108 20.81 3.98 -14.65
C ALA A 108 19.53 4.26 -13.85
N TYR A 109 19.23 5.53 -13.65
CA TYR A 109 17.99 6.00 -13.06
C TYR A 109 17.26 6.85 -14.10
N LEU A 110 15.97 6.57 -14.32
CA LEU A 110 15.14 7.29 -15.27
C LEU A 110 13.93 7.84 -14.54
N ASP A 111 13.62 9.11 -14.79
CA ASP A 111 12.43 9.77 -14.28
C ASP A 111 11.57 10.28 -15.45
N LEU A 112 10.27 10.42 -15.22
CA LEU A 112 9.34 10.95 -16.22
C LEU A 112 9.15 12.45 -16.02
N ASP A 113 9.77 13.23 -16.89
CA ASP A 113 9.64 14.69 -16.88
C ASP A 113 8.17 15.12 -17.00
N ASN A 114 7.77 16.08 -16.16
CA ASN A 114 6.43 16.66 -16.15
C ASN A 114 5.27 15.64 -16.03
N PHE A 115 5.51 14.45 -15.46
CA PHE A 115 4.47 13.44 -15.29
C PHE A 115 3.23 13.96 -14.54
N LYS A 116 3.43 14.85 -13.55
CA LYS A 116 2.33 15.49 -12.83
C LYS A 116 1.40 16.28 -13.75
N ALA A 117 1.94 17.00 -14.73
CA ALA A 117 1.13 17.77 -15.68
C ALA A 117 0.25 16.87 -16.56
N VAL A 118 0.70 15.64 -16.84
CA VAL A 118 -0.11 14.62 -17.53
C VAL A 118 -1.30 14.22 -16.66
N ASN A 119 -1.06 13.93 -15.38
CA ASN A 119 -2.14 13.60 -14.42
C ASN A 119 -3.13 14.75 -14.27
N ASP A 120 -2.64 15.98 -14.17
CA ASP A 120 -3.47 17.15 -13.95
C ASP A 120 -4.33 17.50 -15.18
N ARG A 121 -3.83 17.23 -16.40
CA ARG A 121 -4.55 17.55 -17.66
C ARG A 121 -5.44 16.42 -18.17
N LEU A 122 -4.99 15.16 -18.05
CA LEU A 122 -5.64 14.00 -18.66
C LEU A 122 -6.26 13.05 -17.63
N GLY A 123 -6.04 13.33 -16.35
CA GLY A 123 -6.52 12.54 -15.22
C GLY A 123 -5.55 11.43 -14.80
N PRO A 124 -5.67 10.93 -13.56
CA PRO A 124 -4.76 9.91 -13.02
C PRO A 124 -4.73 8.61 -13.82
N GLN A 125 -5.85 8.21 -14.43
CA GLN A 125 -5.95 6.97 -15.19
C GLN A 125 -5.07 6.99 -16.46
N GLU A 126 -4.92 8.14 -17.09
CA GLU A 126 -4.04 8.29 -18.26
C GLU A 126 -2.57 8.31 -17.86
N GLY A 127 -2.23 8.87 -16.69
CA GLY A 127 -0.90 8.71 -16.10
C GLY A 127 -0.55 7.24 -15.85
N ASP A 128 -1.48 6.49 -15.26
CA ASP A 128 -1.35 5.04 -15.05
C ASP A 128 -1.14 4.28 -16.38
N ARG A 129 -1.86 4.68 -17.44
CA ARG A 129 -1.71 4.11 -18.77
C ARG A 129 -0.34 4.41 -19.37
N LEU A 130 0.14 5.65 -19.23
CA LEU A 130 1.48 6.06 -19.66
C LEU A 130 2.56 5.22 -18.96
N LEU A 131 2.45 5.04 -17.64
CA LEU A 131 3.37 4.21 -16.86
C LEU A 131 3.38 2.75 -17.35
N LYS A 132 2.22 2.17 -17.65
CA LYS A 132 2.10 0.81 -18.20
C LYS A 132 2.77 0.68 -19.57
N ILE A 133 2.60 1.68 -20.45
CA ILE A 133 3.22 1.69 -21.78
C ILE A 133 4.74 1.77 -21.65
N LEU A 134 5.23 2.69 -20.84
CA LEU A 134 6.67 2.87 -20.62
C LEU A 134 7.32 1.61 -20.04
N ALA A 135 6.70 1.01 -19.03
CA ALA A 135 7.15 -0.24 -18.44
C ALA A 135 7.26 -1.39 -19.46
N ARG A 136 6.29 -1.48 -20.38
CA ARG A 136 6.30 -2.47 -21.47
C ARG A 136 7.44 -2.22 -22.45
N GLN A 137 7.63 -0.97 -22.87
CA GLN A 137 8.70 -0.59 -23.80
C GLN A 137 10.08 -0.86 -23.20
N LEU A 138 10.33 -0.42 -21.96
CA LEU A 138 11.61 -0.68 -21.28
C LEU A 138 11.92 -2.17 -21.16
N ARG A 139 10.92 -3.00 -20.82
CA ARG A 139 11.09 -4.45 -20.73
C ARG A 139 11.47 -5.06 -22.08
N GLY A 140 10.84 -4.62 -23.16
CA GLY A 140 11.17 -5.08 -24.52
C GLY A 140 12.60 -4.73 -24.91
N THR A 141 12.99 -3.46 -24.73
CA THR A 141 14.31 -2.95 -25.13
C THR A 141 15.44 -3.60 -24.32
N LEU A 142 15.30 -3.69 -23.00
CA LEU A 142 16.32 -4.27 -22.13
C LEU A 142 16.52 -5.77 -22.38
N ARG A 143 15.44 -6.51 -22.62
CA ARG A 143 15.53 -7.95 -22.93
C ARG A 143 16.20 -8.19 -24.29
N ALA A 144 15.86 -7.40 -25.30
CA ALA A 144 16.48 -7.49 -26.61
C ALA A 144 17.96 -7.10 -26.60
N TRP A 145 18.36 -6.12 -25.78
CA TRP A 145 19.76 -5.77 -25.57
C TRP A 145 20.54 -6.91 -24.90
N PHE A 146 19.97 -7.49 -23.83
CA PHE A 146 20.61 -8.59 -23.09
C PHE A 146 20.85 -9.81 -23.97
N ASN A 147 19.87 -10.21 -24.78
CA ASN A 147 20.02 -11.34 -25.71
C ASN A 147 21.12 -11.08 -26.75
N ARG A 148 21.18 -9.87 -27.33
CA ARG A 148 22.23 -9.51 -28.29
C ARG A 148 23.63 -9.54 -27.68
N ARG A 149 23.77 -9.12 -26.41
CA ARG A 149 25.06 -9.16 -25.71
C ARG A 149 25.54 -10.58 -25.44
N LEU A 150 24.64 -11.50 -25.07
CA LEU A 150 25.00 -12.91 -24.88
C LEU A 150 25.50 -13.56 -26.17
N HIS A 151 24.88 -13.25 -27.32
CA HIS A 151 25.35 -13.75 -28.62
C HIS A 151 26.73 -13.21 -29.00
N PHE A 152 27.06 -11.97 -28.64
CA PHE A 152 28.39 -11.41 -28.88
C PHE A 152 29.48 -12.03 -27.99
N GLN A 153 29.16 -12.46 -26.77
CA GLN A 153 30.12 -13.09 -25.85
C GLN A 153 30.27 -14.60 -26.08
N ALA A 154 29.32 -15.26 -26.75
CA ALA A 154 29.41 -16.68 -27.07
C ALA A 154 30.15 -16.98 -28.39
N ASN A 155 30.33 -15.96 -29.24
CA ASN A 155 30.99 -16.07 -30.56
C ASN A 155 32.34 -15.34 -30.63
N ALA A 156 32.90 -14.93 -29.48
CA ALA A 156 34.21 -14.30 -29.33
C ALA A 156 35.06 -15.14 -28.37
#